data_AF-I0J7F3-F1
#
_entry.id   AF-I0J7F3-F1
#
_cell.length_a   1.000
_cell.length_b   1.000
_cell.length_c   1.000
_cell.angle_alpha   90.00
_cell.angle_beta   90.00
_cell.angle_gamma   90.00
#
_symmetry.space_group_name_H-M   'P 1'
#
loop_
_entity.id
_entity.type
_entity.pdbx_description
1 polymer ?
#
loop_
_entity_poly.entity_id
_entity_poly.type
_entity_poly.pdbx_seq_one_letter_code
_entity_poly.pdbx_strand_id
1 'polypeptide(L)' 'GSYMSGGVGFTQYATAAYTDNILDEFTYYGMDYIKDKYKVDWKNPSPNDKIKPTYDIVNDISTEVALNGMEQYEQ' A
#
# COMPACT_ATOMS: atom_id res chain seq x y z
N GLY A 1 -6.91 18.99 11.25
CA GLY A 1 -6.96 19.76 12.50
C GLY A 1 -7.08 18.81 13.66
N SER A 2 -8.28 18.49 14.14
CA SER A 2 -9.22 19.49 14.64
C SER A 2 -9.34 19.35 16.16
N TYR A 3 -9.89 18.25 16.72
CA TYR A 3 -9.97 18.05 18.18
C TYR A 3 -8.63 18.26 18.94
N MET A 4 -7.52 18.02 18.26
CA MET A 4 -6.15 18.17 18.78
C MET A 4 -5.40 19.39 18.22
N SER A 5 -6.05 20.23 17.39
CA SER A 5 -5.50 21.50 16.90
C SER A 5 -6.63 22.46 16.45
N GLY A 6 -6.87 22.65 15.14
CA GLY A 6 -7.89 23.57 14.57
C GLY A 6 -7.33 24.50 13.49
N GLY A 7 -8.17 25.34 12.88
CA GLY A 7 -7.78 26.30 11.82
C GLY A 7 -7.79 25.68 10.41
N VAL A 8 -6.87 26.13 9.53
CA VAL A 8 -6.73 25.66 8.13
C VAL A 8 -6.70 24.12 8.02
N GLY A 9 -6.21 23.44 9.06
CA GLY A 9 -6.37 22.00 9.21
C GLY A 9 -5.38 21.19 8.41
N PHE A 10 -5.73 19.92 8.16
CA PHE A 10 -4.85 18.91 7.55
C PHE A 10 -5.54 18.27 6.35
N THR A 11 -6.30 19.06 5.61
CA THR A 11 -7.14 18.57 4.52
C THR A 11 -6.31 17.84 3.48
N GLN A 12 -5.20 18.42 3.03
CA GLN A 12 -4.36 17.80 1.99
C GLN A 12 -3.57 16.58 2.48
N TYR A 13 -3.24 16.51 3.77
CA TYR A 13 -2.70 15.28 4.37
C TYR A 13 -3.71 14.13 4.34
N ALA A 14 -5.01 14.44 4.46
CA ALA A 14 -6.04 13.43 4.36
C ALA A 14 -6.33 13.08 2.90
N THR A 15 -6.53 14.07 2.03
CA THR A 15 -6.89 13.84 0.62
C THR A 15 -5.85 13.03 -0.12
N ALA A 16 -4.55 13.18 0.19
CA ALA A 16 -3.49 12.38 -0.43
C ALA A 16 -3.71 10.85 -0.37
N ALA A 17 -4.47 10.35 0.60
CA ALA A 17 -4.76 8.92 0.74
C ALA A 17 -6.07 8.46 0.08
N TYR A 18 -6.91 9.38 -0.43
CA TYR A 18 -8.21 9.04 -1.02
C TYR A 18 -8.59 9.86 -2.25
N THR A 19 -7.69 10.70 -2.76
CA THR A 19 -7.86 11.42 -4.02
C THR A 19 -6.88 10.91 -5.05
N ASP A 20 -7.23 11.13 -6.32
CA ASP A 20 -6.35 10.94 -7.47
C ASP A 20 -5.90 9.48 -7.73
N ASN A 21 -6.49 8.50 -7.01
CA ASN A 21 -6.21 7.06 -7.10
C ASN A 21 -4.73 6.67 -6.87
N ILE A 22 -3.88 7.58 -6.40
CA ILE A 22 -2.44 7.34 -6.25
C ILE A 22 -2.19 6.21 -5.23
N LEU A 23 -2.87 6.25 -4.08
CA LEU A 23 -2.75 5.20 -3.08
C LEU A 23 -3.33 3.87 -3.59
N ASP A 24 -4.44 3.92 -4.33
CA ASP A 24 -5.06 2.74 -4.92
C ASP A 24 -4.11 2.04 -5.90
N GLU A 25 -3.44 2.78 -6.79
CA GLU A 25 -2.48 2.25 -7.75
C GLU A 25 -1.31 1.55 -7.08
N PHE A 26 -0.68 2.16 -6.08
CA PHE A 26 0.43 1.53 -5.33
C PHE A 26 -0.03 0.27 -4.58
N THR A 27 -1.25 0.30 -4.05
CA THR A 27 -1.81 -0.84 -3.34
C THR A 27 -2.12 -1.99 -4.29
N TYR A 28 -2.73 -1.72 -5.45
CA TYR A 28 -3.00 -2.76 -6.45
C TYR A 28 -1.72 -3.36 -7.03
N TYR A 29 -0.69 -2.54 -7.27
CA TYR A 29 0.64 -3.04 -7.67
C TYR A 29 1.19 -4.04 -6.64
N GLY A 30 1.20 -3.67 -5.36
CA GLY A 30 1.67 -4.56 -4.29
C GLY A 30 0.85 -5.85 -4.19
N MET A 31 -0.47 -5.77 -4.39
CA MET A 31 -1.36 -6.92 -4.33
C MET A 31 -1.14 -7.90 -5.49
N ASP A 32 -0.92 -7.38 -6.70
CA ASP A 32 -0.58 -8.21 -7.86
C ASP A 32 0.83 -8.80 -7.74
N TYR A 33 1.81 -8.05 -7.19
CA TYR A 33 3.14 -8.58 -6.89
C TYR A 33 3.09 -9.76 -5.90
N ILE A 34 2.30 -9.64 -4.82
CA ILE A 34 2.14 -10.72 -3.84
C ILE A 34 1.42 -11.92 -4.44
N LYS A 35 0.40 -11.69 -5.30
CA LYS A 35 -0.29 -12.76 -6.01
C LYS A 35 0.67 -13.56 -6.90
N ASP A 36 1.51 -12.87 -7.65
CA ASP A 36 2.43 -13.52 -8.59
C ASP A 36 3.56 -14.27 -7.87
N LYS A 37 4.15 -13.64 -6.83
CA LYS A 37 5.30 -14.18 -6.10
C LYS A 37 4.93 -15.20 -5.04
N TYR A 38 3.89 -14.93 -4.26
CA TYR A 38 3.50 -15.72 -3.08
C TYR A 38 2.22 -16.55 -3.27
N LYS A 39 1.59 -16.47 -4.45
CA LYS A 39 0.37 -17.22 -4.80
C LYS A 39 -0.81 -16.95 -3.87
N VAL A 40 -0.85 -15.74 -3.29
CA VAL A 40 -1.98 -15.28 -2.47
C VAL A 40 -3.08 -14.76 -3.39
N ASP A 41 -4.25 -15.40 -3.38
CA ASP A 41 -5.41 -14.85 -4.08
C ASP A 41 -6.07 -13.75 -3.24
N TRP A 42 -5.69 -12.52 -3.50
CA TRP A 42 -6.26 -11.37 -2.82
C TRP A 42 -7.72 -11.08 -3.21
N LYS A 43 -8.20 -11.60 -4.35
CA LYS A 43 -9.59 -11.43 -4.80
C LYS A 43 -10.53 -12.42 -4.14
N ASN A 44 -10.04 -13.61 -3.79
CA ASN A 44 -10.78 -14.63 -3.05
C ASN A 44 -10.01 -15.04 -1.79
N PRO A 45 -9.94 -14.17 -0.77
CA PRO A 45 -9.07 -14.41 0.39
C PRO A 45 -9.53 -15.65 1.19
N SER A 46 -8.65 -16.65 1.28
CA SER A 46 -8.83 -17.82 2.16
C SER A 46 -7.82 -17.80 3.32
N PRO A 47 -8.17 -18.35 4.50
CA PRO A 47 -7.19 -18.60 5.56
C PRO A 47 -5.98 -19.45 5.12
N ASN A 48 -6.16 -20.26 4.07
CA ASN A 48 -5.11 -21.12 3.51
C ASN A 48 -4.14 -20.36 2.60
N ASP A 49 -4.52 -19.18 2.12
CA ASP A 49 -3.70 -18.36 1.21
C ASP A 49 -2.76 -17.42 1.98
N LYS A 50 -2.48 -17.74 3.24
CA LYS A 50 -1.60 -16.95 4.11
C LYS A 50 -0.19 -17.50 4.06
N ILE A 51 0.77 -16.62 3.79
CA ILE A 51 2.19 -16.92 3.97
C ILE A 51 2.61 -16.68 5.42
N LYS A 52 3.60 -17.44 5.89
CA LYS A 52 4.18 -17.23 7.22
C LYS A 52 4.82 -15.84 7.26
N PRO A 53 4.49 -14.99 8.24
CA PRO A 53 5.09 -13.66 8.35
C PRO A 53 6.53 -13.78 8.84
N THR A 54 7.48 -13.87 7.91
CA THR A 54 8.92 -13.83 8.20
C THR A 54 9.48 -12.45 7.87
N TYR A 55 10.59 -12.09 8.53
CA TYR A 55 11.26 -10.80 8.29
C TYR A 55 11.65 -10.61 6.82
N ASP A 56 12.11 -11.65 6.16
CA ASP A 56 12.51 -11.59 4.75
C ASP A 56 11.33 -11.28 3.82
N ILE A 57 10.16 -11.88 4.08
CA ILE A 57 8.94 -11.63 3.31
C ILE A 57 8.45 -10.19 3.53
N VAL A 58 8.52 -9.70 4.77
CA VAL A 58 8.15 -8.30 5.08
C VAL A 58 9.06 -7.32 4.35
N ASN A 59 10.38 -7.54 4.38
CA ASN A 59 11.33 -6.66 3.68
C ASN A 59 11.14 -6.70 2.18
N ASP A 60 10.90 -7.87 1.59
CA ASP A 60 10.70 -8.02 0.16
C ASP A 60 9.50 -7.20 -0.34
N ILE A 61 8.32 -7.41 0.27
CA ILE A 61 7.10 -6.72 -0.12
C ILE A 61 7.20 -5.21 0.15
N SER A 62 7.71 -4.83 1.32
CA SER A 62 7.78 -3.42 1.70
C SER A 62 8.77 -2.64 0.84
N THR A 63 9.90 -3.25 0.48
CA THR A 63 10.92 -2.61 -0.36
C THR A 63 10.41 -2.44 -1.78
N GLU A 64 9.81 -3.49 -2.36
CA GLU A 64 9.31 -3.46 -3.73
C GLU A 64 8.22 -2.38 -3.93
N VAL A 65 7.22 -2.36 -3.06
CA VAL A 65 6.12 -1.39 -3.15
C VAL A 65 6.60 0.04 -2.86
N ALA A 66 7.58 0.21 -1.95
CA ALA A 66 8.16 1.52 -1.68
C ALA A 66 8.97 2.06 -2.87
N LEU A 67 9.78 1.21 -3.52
CA LEU A 67 10.53 1.59 -4.73
C LEU A 67 9.57 1.98 -5.85
N ASN A 68 8.55 1.16 -6.13
CA ASN A 68 7.55 1.46 -7.15
C ASN A 68 6.82 2.79 -6.87
N GLY A 69 6.39 3.03 -5.62
CA GLY A 69 5.74 4.28 -5.26
C GLY A 69 6.62 5.50 -5.48
N MET A 70 7.92 5.44 -5.13
CA MET A 70 8.85 6.55 -5.36
C MET A 70 9.10 6.78 -6.86
N GLU A 71 9.30 5.71 -7.62
CA GLU A 71 9.50 5.80 -9.07
C GLU A 71 8.31 6.47 -9.78
N GLN A 72 7.07 6.18 -9.37
CA GLN A 72 5.87 6.81 -9.93
C GLN A 72 5.77 8.31 -9.62
N TYR A 73 6.35 8.78 -8.52
CA TYR A 73 6.44 10.22 -8.23
C TYR A 73 7.58 10.93 -9.00
N GLU A 74 8.57 10.18 -9.50
CA GLU A 74 9.74 10.70 -10.21
C GLU A 74 9.57 10.76 -11.74
N GLN A 75 8.60 10.00 -12.30
CA GLN A 75 8.24 10.03 -13.72
C GLN A 75 7.55 11.33 -14.14
#